data_AF-A0A928MH86-F1
#
_entry.id   AF-A0A928MH86-F1
#
_cell.length_a   1.000
_cell.length_b   1.000
_cell.length_c   1.000
_cell.angle_alpha   90.00
_cell.angle_beta   90.00
_cell.angle_gamma   90.00
#
_symmetry.space_group_name_H-M   'P 1'
#
loop_
_entity.id
_entity.type
_entity.pdbx_description
1 polymer ?
#
loop_
_entity_poly.entity_id
_entity_poly.type
_entity_poly.pdbx_seq_one_letter_code
_entity_poly.pdbx_strand_id
1 'polypeptide(L)'
;MTKRAILLSLAAVLLAAVCFGLGWHLRRAKDAAETPASGGKSAERVYYAPNDFYAMESDGGLHILSGFRTYQQKEEYTCGAASSLMVLRWFGDESWDEARLAERMEADPAKGVSVENLAGFFTSQGWQTEIHMDTEPLFAIEKDFEAFLAEKIDAGIPVIVDWMDWGGHWQVVIGFDTCGTEDTRDDVVILADPYDTTDDSQDGYYTYPLERFFYMWQEGPCAQKDDPYIQPFVCAYPAA
;
A
#
# COMPACT_ATOMS: atom_id res chain seq x y z
N MET A 1 1.16 41.38 -51.29
CA MET A 1 1.02 41.92 -49.92
C MET A 1 -0.18 41.27 -49.25
N THR A 2 -0.08 39.96 -48.99
CA THR A 2 0.08 39.31 -47.67
C THR A 2 -1.19 39.37 -46.79
N LYS A 3 -2.05 38.36 -46.96
CA LYS A 3 -3.06 37.95 -45.97
C LYS A 3 -2.31 37.23 -44.83
N ARG A 4 -2.38 37.73 -43.60
CA ARG A 4 -1.98 36.98 -42.39
C ARG A 4 -3.24 36.65 -41.59
N ALA A 5 -3.59 35.38 -41.60
CA ALA A 5 -4.44 34.75 -40.61
C ALA A 5 -3.70 34.79 -39.26
N ILE A 6 -4.38 35.24 -38.21
CA ILE A 6 -3.91 35.06 -36.83
C ILE A 6 -4.64 33.82 -36.32
N LEU A 7 -3.91 32.70 -36.26
CA LEU A 7 -4.29 31.54 -35.48
C LEU A 7 -4.39 31.98 -34.01
N LEU A 8 -5.59 31.90 -33.44
CA LEU A 8 -5.76 31.82 -31.99
C LEU A 8 -5.22 30.45 -31.56
N SER A 9 -4.11 30.47 -30.84
CA SER A 9 -3.44 29.31 -30.26
C SER A 9 -4.38 28.56 -29.31
N LEU A 10 -4.57 27.27 -29.59
CA LEU A 10 -5.29 26.27 -28.81
C LEU A 10 -4.58 25.89 -27.48
N ALA A 11 -3.95 26.86 -26.81
CA ALA A 11 -3.12 26.63 -25.62
C ALA A 11 -3.77 27.09 -24.30
N ALA A 12 -5.00 27.62 -24.34
CA ALA A 12 -5.65 28.25 -23.18
C ALA A 12 -6.82 27.44 -22.56
N VAL A 13 -7.05 26.19 -22.98
CA VAL A 13 -8.18 25.37 -22.48
C VAL A 13 -7.74 24.18 -21.60
N LEU A 14 -6.44 23.94 -21.42
CA LEU A 14 -5.93 22.78 -20.68
C LEU A 14 -5.34 23.08 -19.29
N LEU A 15 -5.60 24.27 -18.71
CA LEU A 15 -5.07 24.64 -17.39
C LEU A 15 -6.12 24.89 -16.30
N ALA A 16 -7.38 24.46 -16.51
CA ALA A 16 -8.47 24.68 -15.55
C ALA A 16 -9.03 23.40 -14.90
N ALA A 17 -8.49 22.21 -15.20
CA ALA A 17 -9.03 20.94 -14.70
C ALA A 17 -8.18 20.24 -13.62
N VAL A 18 -7.02 20.77 -13.23
CA VAL A 18 -6.12 20.10 -12.25
C VAL A 18 -6.22 20.69 -10.83
N CYS A 19 -6.89 21.83 -10.63
CA CYS A 19 -6.89 22.51 -9.32
C CYS A 19 -8.16 22.35 -8.46
N PHE A 20 -9.09 21.45 -8.80
CA PHE A 20 -10.31 21.23 -8.01
C PHE A 20 -10.28 20.04 -7.05
N GLY A 21 -9.19 19.25 -7.00
CA GLY A 21 -9.06 18.10 -6.09
C GLY A 21 -8.31 18.38 -4.77
N LEU A 22 -7.25 19.20 -4.79
CA LEU A 22 -6.36 19.34 -3.62
C LEU A 22 -6.99 20.01 -2.38
N GLY A 23 -8.10 20.72 -2.53
CA GLY A 23 -8.70 21.49 -1.42
C GLY A 23 -9.53 20.66 -0.44
N TRP A 24 -9.95 19.45 -0.79
CA TRP A 24 -10.86 18.65 0.03
C TRP A 24 -10.18 17.53 0.83
N HIS A 25 -8.92 17.17 0.54
CA HIS A 25 -8.23 16.08 1.23
C HIS A 25 -7.25 16.56 2.32
N LEU A 26 -6.79 17.81 2.27
CA LEU A 26 -5.89 18.43 3.26
C LEU A 26 -6.47 18.61 4.69
N ARG A 27 -7.69 18.14 4.98
CA ARG A 27 -8.39 18.41 6.25
C ARG A 27 -8.46 17.21 7.21
N ARG A 28 -7.87 16.04 6.89
CA ARG A 28 -7.86 14.87 7.79
C ARG A 28 -6.48 14.35 8.23
N ALA A 29 -5.39 14.73 7.59
CA ALA A 29 -4.04 14.20 7.90
C ALA A 29 -3.38 14.75 9.19
N LYS A 30 -4.13 15.23 10.19
CA LYS A 30 -3.54 16.07 11.26
C LYS A 30 -3.23 15.42 12.60
N ASP A 31 -3.56 14.16 12.84
CA ASP A 31 -3.19 13.50 14.10
C ASP A 31 -2.41 12.21 13.80
N ALA A 32 -1.07 12.33 13.81
CA ALA A 32 -0.16 11.22 13.59
C ALA A 32 0.20 10.56 14.91
N ALA A 33 -0.61 9.57 15.28
CA ALA A 33 -0.36 8.31 15.97
C ALA A 33 -1.78 7.72 16.22
N GLU A 34 -2.07 6.46 15.91
CA GLU A 34 -2.21 5.39 16.92
C GLU A 34 -3.12 4.26 16.38
N THR A 35 -2.98 3.05 16.92
CA THR A 35 -4.11 2.11 17.16
C THR A 35 -4.26 2.07 18.69
N PRO A 36 -5.47 2.27 19.28
CA PRO A 36 -6.57 1.32 19.11
C PRO A 36 -7.95 1.97 18.91
N ALA A 37 -8.78 1.39 18.01
CA ALA A 37 -10.22 1.52 18.13
C ALA A 37 -10.79 0.36 18.98
N SER A 38 -10.46 0.30 20.28
CA SER A 38 -11.19 -0.57 21.20
C SER A 38 -12.48 0.12 21.66
N GLY A 39 -13.62 -0.40 21.22
CA GLY A 39 -14.88 -0.30 21.99
C GLY A 39 -15.64 1.01 21.89
N GLY A 40 -16.36 1.19 20.80
CA GLY A 40 -17.58 1.99 20.78
C GLY A 40 -18.64 1.22 20.00
N LYS A 41 -19.81 0.96 20.59
CA LYS A 41 -20.99 0.53 19.82
C LYS A 41 -21.44 1.71 18.95
N SER A 42 -20.70 2.00 17.88
CA SER A 42 -21.22 2.81 16.80
C SER A 42 -22.39 2.05 16.18
N ALA A 43 -23.36 2.76 15.59
CA ALA A 43 -24.43 2.15 14.83
C ALA A 43 -23.87 1.01 13.95
N GLU A 44 -24.60 -0.10 13.87
CA GLU A 44 -24.21 -1.30 13.12
C GLU A 44 -23.70 -0.88 11.73
N ARG A 45 -22.39 -0.97 11.51
CA ARG A 45 -21.78 -0.61 10.23
C ARG A 45 -22.24 -1.65 9.22
N VAL A 46 -23.11 -1.23 8.30
CA VAL A 46 -23.82 -2.16 7.40
C VAL A 46 -22.91 -2.71 6.30
N TYR A 47 -21.93 -1.91 5.86
CA TYR A 47 -21.05 -2.26 4.73
C TYR A 47 -19.63 -2.67 5.16
N TYR A 48 -19.11 -2.09 6.25
CA TYR A 48 -17.75 -2.32 6.75
C TYR A 48 -17.81 -2.84 8.18
N ALA A 49 -17.91 -4.16 8.32
CA ALA A 49 -17.94 -4.78 9.63
C ALA A 49 -16.63 -4.51 10.38
N PRO A 50 -16.67 -4.02 11.64
CA PRO A 50 -15.46 -3.74 12.38
C PRO A 50 -14.76 -5.05 12.76
N ASN A 51 -13.49 -5.18 12.36
CA ASN A 51 -12.61 -6.29 12.69
C ASN A 51 -11.44 -5.78 13.53
N ASP A 52 -11.08 -6.50 14.60
CA ASP A 52 -9.94 -6.15 15.44
C ASP A 52 -8.68 -6.89 14.96
N PHE A 53 -8.19 -6.53 13.76
CA PHE A 53 -7.01 -7.17 13.15
C PHE A 53 -5.75 -7.06 14.03
N TYR A 54 -5.67 -6.02 14.85
CA TYR A 54 -4.58 -5.85 15.81
C TYR A 54 -4.51 -7.00 16.82
N ALA A 55 -5.65 -7.45 17.32
CA ALA A 55 -5.75 -8.50 18.34
C ALA A 55 -6.02 -9.90 17.78
N MET A 56 -6.14 -10.04 16.45
CA MET A 56 -6.31 -11.35 15.80
C MET A 56 -5.03 -12.19 15.92
N GLU A 57 -5.21 -13.50 15.97
CA GLU A 57 -4.15 -14.50 16.04
C GLU A 57 -4.36 -15.49 14.90
N SER A 58 -3.26 -15.99 14.31
CA SER A 58 -3.34 -16.98 13.25
C SER A 58 -4.08 -18.25 13.72
N ASP A 59 -4.82 -18.87 12.81
CA ASP A 59 -5.50 -20.13 13.03
C ASP A 59 -5.33 -21.10 11.84
N GLY A 60 -6.27 -22.03 11.64
CA GLY A 60 -6.17 -23.01 10.56
C GLY A 60 -6.37 -22.44 9.16
N GLY A 61 -6.95 -21.25 9.03
CA GLY A 61 -7.20 -20.58 7.75
C GLY A 61 -6.69 -19.14 7.68
N LEU A 62 -6.61 -18.46 8.82
CA LEU A 62 -6.07 -17.12 8.97
C LEU A 62 -4.56 -17.15 9.27
N HIS A 63 -3.78 -16.48 8.45
CA HIS A 63 -2.39 -16.15 8.73
C HIS A 63 -2.27 -14.65 8.93
N ILE A 64 -1.79 -14.20 10.11
CA ILE A 64 -1.70 -12.76 10.39
C ILE A 64 -0.51 -12.41 11.29
N LEU A 65 0.06 -11.23 11.05
CA LEU A 65 1.03 -10.59 11.93
C LEU A 65 0.31 -9.93 13.12
N SER A 66 0.03 -10.74 14.15
CA SER A 66 -0.64 -10.27 15.36
C SER A 66 0.07 -9.08 15.99
N GLY A 67 -0.70 -8.04 16.33
CA GLY A 67 -0.18 -6.82 16.92
C GLY A 67 0.53 -5.87 15.94
N PHE A 68 0.42 -6.08 14.62
CA PHE A 68 0.99 -5.16 13.63
C PHE A 68 0.32 -3.79 13.72
N ARG A 69 1.11 -2.73 13.99
CA ARG A 69 0.60 -1.36 14.15
C ARG A 69 0.57 -0.62 12.82
N THR A 70 -0.57 0.01 12.55
CA THR A 70 -0.79 0.82 11.35
C THR A 70 -0.28 2.26 11.53
N TYR A 71 -0.10 2.98 10.42
CA TYR A 71 0.29 4.39 10.41
C TYR A 71 -0.35 5.10 9.22
N GLN A 72 -1.13 6.15 9.49
CA GLN A 72 -1.72 7.01 8.46
C GLN A 72 -0.71 8.01 7.91
N GLN A 73 -0.55 8.05 6.58
CA GLN A 73 0.35 8.98 5.90
C GLN A 73 -0.10 10.43 6.08
N LYS A 74 0.86 11.36 6.01
CA LYS A 74 0.63 12.80 6.17
C LYS A 74 0.49 13.54 4.85
N GLU A 75 1.04 12.99 3.77
CA GLU A 75 1.06 13.60 2.44
C GLU A 75 0.49 12.63 1.40
N GLU A 76 -0.04 13.14 0.29
CA GLU A 76 -0.74 12.32 -0.72
C GLU A 76 0.16 11.34 -1.48
N TYR A 77 1.48 11.55 -1.45
CA TYR A 77 2.46 10.82 -2.27
C TYR A 77 3.43 9.97 -1.43
N THR A 78 3.21 9.86 -0.12
CA THR A 78 4.15 9.22 0.82
C THR A 78 3.72 7.82 1.24
N CYS A 79 2.75 7.19 0.56
CA CYS A 79 2.30 5.82 0.86
C CYS A 79 3.46 4.81 0.94
N GLY A 80 4.43 4.86 0.01
CA GLY A 80 5.62 3.98 0.07
C GLY A 80 6.52 4.23 1.28
N ALA A 81 6.69 5.49 1.68
CA ALA A 81 7.46 5.86 2.87
C ALA A 81 6.72 5.48 4.17
N ALA A 82 5.40 5.66 4.21
CA ALA A 82 4.55 5.29 5.34
C ALA A 82 4.49 3.75 5.51
N SER A 83 4.35 3.00 4.42
CA SER A 83 4.41 1.53 4.41
C SER A 83 5.76 1.01 4.90
N SER A 84 6.85 1.63 4.44
CA SER A 84 8.19 1.31 4.96
C SER A 84 8.36 1.65 6.44
N LEU A 85 7.77 2.75 6.91
CA LEU A 85 7.77 3.12 8.33
C LEU A 85 7.05 2.07 9.19
N MET A 86 5.93 1.53 8.72
CA MET A 86 5.22 0.45 9.42
C MET A 86 6.10 -0.80 9.54
N VAL A 87 6.78 -1.20 8.46
CA VAL A 87 7.70 -2.36 8.48
C VAL A 87 8.91 -2.13 9.39
N LEU A 88 9.52 -0.94 9.37
CA LEU A 88 10.61 -0.60 10.29
C LEU A 88 10.17 -0.74 11.75
N ARG A 89 9.01 -0.19 12.09
CA ARG A 89 8.43 -0.23 13.45
C ARG A 89 8.03 -1.64 13.88
N TRP A 90 7.55 -2.47 12.95
CA TRP A 90 7.26 -3.87 13.23
C TRP A 90 8.48 -4.62 13.77
N PHE A 91 9.66 -4.35 13.22
CA PHE A 91 10.93 -4.90 13.71
C PHE A 91 11.60 -4.05 14.82
N GLY A 92 10.90 -3.05 15.37
CA GLY A 92 11.36 -2.22 16.48
C GLY A 92 12.33 -1.10 16.11
N ASP A 93 12.49 -0.77 14.83
CA ASP A 93 13.25 0.39 14.38
C ASP A 93 12.38 1.66 14.37
N GLU A 94 12.57 2.50 15.39
CA GLU A 94 11.90 3.80 15.52
C GLU A 94 12.80 4.99 15.11
N SER A 95 13.93 4.74 14.45
CA SER A 95 14.92 5.78 14.11
C SER A 95 14.53 6.68 12.93
N TRP A 96 13.42 6.33 12.26
CA TRP A 96 12.90 6.99 11.07
C TRP A 96 11.52 7.61 11.30
N ASP A 97 11.24 8.64 10.51
CA ASP A 97 9.92 9.21 10.35
C ASP A 97 9.58 9.26 8.85
N GLU A 98 8.30 9.41 8.54
CA GLU A 98 7.76 9.41 7.18
C GLU A 98 8.44 10.43 6.26
N ALA A 99 8.70 11.66 6.75
CA ALA A 99 9.28 12.72 5.94
C ALA A 99 10.73 12.41 5.57
N ARG A 100 11.52 11.91 6.53
CA ARG A 100 12.90 11.48 6.28
C ARG A 100 12.98 10.26 5.37
N LEU A 101 12.01 9.34 5.46
CA LEU A 101 11.93 8.19 4.54
C LEU A 101 11.57 8.64 3.13
N ALA A 102 10.57 9.53 2.98
CA ALA A 102 10.18 10.09 1.70
C ALA A 102 11.35 10.82 1.02
N GLU A 103 12.11 11.63 1.78
CA GLU A 103 13.32 12.27 1.26
C GLU A 103 14.38 11.23 0.87
N ARG A 104 14.63 10.24 1.74
CA ARG A 104 15.69 9.23 1.53
C ARG A 104 15.41 8.28 0.36
N MET A 105 14.14 8.00 0.09
CA MET A 105 13.66 7.20 -1.04
C MET A 105 13.36 8.05 -2.28
N GLU A 106 13.68 9.35 -2.23
CA GLU A 106 13.49 10.28 -3.35
C GLU A 106 12.03 10.29 -3.86
N ALA A 107 11.06 10.32 -2.94
CA ALA A 107 9.65 10.34 -3.25
C ALA A 107 9.29 11.54 -4.14
N ASP A 108 8.65 11.27 -5.28
CA ASP A 108 8.19 12.28 -6.21
C ASP A 108 6.73 12.64 -5.91
N PRO A 109 6.37 13.92 -5.75
CA PRO A 109 4.99 14.33 -5.45
C PRO A 109 3.93 13.91 -6.48
N ALA A 110 4.32 13.56 -7.70
CA ALA A 110 3.43 13.10 -8.76
C ALA A 110 3.46 11.58 -8.97
N LYS A 111 4.52 10.87 -8.54
CA LYS A 111 4.69 9.43 -8.80
C LYS A 111 4.78 8.57 -7.53
N GLY A 112 5.03 9.18 -6.38
CA GLY A 112 5.37 8.48 -5.16
C GLY A 112 6.81 7.94 -5.18
N VAL A 113 7.00 6.77 -4.57
CA VAL A 113 8.29 6.07 -4.47
C VAL A 113 8.30 4.89 -5.44
N SER A 114 9.42 4.66 -6.14
CA SER A 114 9.58 3.48 -6.99
C SER A 114 10.03 2.24 -6.19
N VAL A 115 9.77 1.05 -6.73
CA VAL A 115 10.18 -0.22 -6.10
C VAL A 115 11.69 -0.25 -5.83
N GLU A 116 12.49 0.26 -6.75
CA GLU A 116 13.96 0.31 -6.65
C GLU A 116 14.42 1.21 -5.51
N ASN A 117 13.82 2.38 -5.36
CA ASN A 117 14.20 3.31 -4.30
C ASN A 117 13.78 2.80 -2.92
N LEU A 118 12.59 2.19 -2.82
CA LEU A 118 12.10 1.59 -1.59
C LEU A 118 12.99 0.41 -1.15
N ALA A 119 13.26 -0.53 -2.07
CA ALA A 119 14.15 -1.66 -1.80
C ALA A 119 15.60 -1.22 -1.54
N GLY A 120 16.08 -0.23 -2.30
CA GLY A 120 17.41 0.34 -2.17
C GLY A 120 17.62 1.02 -0.82
N PHE A 121 16.58 1.64 -0.24
CA PHE A 121 16.64 2.13 1.13
C PHE A 121 16.96 1.00 2.10
N PHE A 122 16.15 -0.06 2.15
CA PHE A 122 16.35 -1.17 3.09
C PHE A 122 17.72 -1.84 2.91
N THR A 123 18.09 -2.11 1.66
CA THR A 123 19.42 -2.67 1.34
C THR A 123 20.54 -1.77 1.85
N SER A 124 20.42 -0.45 1.70
CA SER A 124 21.43 0.51 2.19
C SER A 124 21.51 0.59 3.71
N GLN A 125 20.45 0.17 4.43
CA GLN A 125 20.44 0.06 5.89
C GLN A 125 21.00 -1.29 6.38
N GLY A 126 21.42 -2.18 5.47
CA GLY A 126 21.95 -3.51 5.80
C GLY A 126 20.87 -4.56 6.11
N TRP A 127 19.62 -4.29 5.72
CA TRP A 127 18.53 -5.24 5.87
C TRP A 127 18.60 -6.31 4.78
N GLN A 128 18.05 -7.50 5.06
CA GLN A 128 17.74 -8.45 4.00
C GLN A 128 16.57 -7.88 3.20
N THR A 129 16.60 -8.04 1.89
CA THR A 129 15.57 -7.49 1.00
C THR A 129 15.30 -8.48 -0.13
N GLU A 130 14.07 -8.96 -0.19
CA GLU A 130 13.55 -9.79 -1.28
C GLU A 130 12.56 -8.94 -2.09
N ILE A 131 12.67 -8.99 -3.41
CA ILE A 131 11.90 -8.11 -4.29
C ILE A 131 11.38 -8.86 -5.51
N HIS A 132 10.26 -8.39 -6.03
CA HIS A 132 9.86 -8.61 -7.41
C HIS A 132 9.61 -7.26 -8.08
N MET A 133 10.20 -7.08 -9.27
CA MET A 133 10.15 -5.83 -10.04
C MET A 133 10.37 -6.15 -11.52
N ASP A 134 9.58 -7.08 -12.05
CA ASP A 134 9.65 -7.54 -13.43
C ASP A 134 8.33 -7.22 -14.17
N THR A 135 8.37 -7.21 -15.49
CA THR A 135 7.21 -6.99 -16.37
C THR A 135 6.46 -8.30 -16.66
N GLU A 136 6.98 -9.43 -16.18
CA GLU A 136 6.33 -10.74 -16.22
C GLU A 136 5.91 -11.14 -14.79
N PRO A 137 4.80 -11.89 -14.62
CA PRO A 137 4.36 -12.32 -13.30
C PRO A 137 5.33 -13.33 -12.67
N LEU A 138 5.58 -13.18 -11.37
CA LEU A 138 6.31 -14.17 -10.57
C LEU A 138 5.45 -15.41 -10.28
N PHE A 139 4.19 -15.16 -9.93
CA PHE A 139 3.22 -16.17 -9.54
C PHE A 139 2.28 -16.43 -10.72
N ALA A 140 2.18 -17.70 -11.12
CA ALA A 140 1.33 -18.09 -12.23
C ALA A 140 -0.15 -18.17 -11.81
N ILE A 141 -0.41 -18.55 -10.55
CA ILE A 141 -1.74 -18.72 -9.98
C ILE A 141 -1.80 -18.19 -8.54
N GLU A 142 -3.00 -17.93 -8.06
CA GLU A 142 -3.36 -17.40 -6.75
C GLU A 142 -2.84 -18.28 -5.61
N LYS A 143 -2.90 -19.60 -5.78
CA LYS A 143 -2.38 -20.55 -4.77
C LYS A 143 -0.86 -20.47 -4.60
N ASP A 144 -0.10 -20.09 -5.62
CA ASP A 144 1.34 -19.86 -5.46
C ASP A 144 1.59 -18.57 -4.65
N PHE A 145 0.75 -17.55 -4.86
CA PHE A 145 0.79 -16.32 -4.08
C PHE A 145 0.38 -16.53 -2.63
N GLU A 146 -0.66 -17.31 -2.33
CA GLU A 146 -1.01 -17.71 -0.96
C GLU A 146 0.12 -18.47 -0.28
N ALA A 147 0.76 -19.42 -0.97
CA ALA A 147 1.88 -20.16 -0.42
C ALA A 147 3.04 -19.23 -0.06
N PHE A 148 3.30 -18.22 -0.91
CA PHE A 148 4.27 -17.16 -0.61
C PHE A 148 3.85 -16.30 0.59
N LEU A 149 2.58 -15.88 0.68
CA LEU A 149 2.09 -15.12 1.83
C LEU A 149 2.21 -15.94 3.12
N ALA A 150 1.81 -17.22 3.11
CA ALA A 150 1.98 -18.11 4.26
C ALA A 150 3.44 -18.18 4.70
N GLU A 151 4.37 -18.39 3.77
CA GLU A 151 5.81 -18.40 4.07
C GLU A 151 6.27 -17.11 4.75
N LYS A 152 5.89 -15.94 4.22
CA LYS A 152 6.34 -14.65 4.77
C LYS A 152 5.67 -14.31 6.09
N ILE A 153 4.35 -14.43 6.16
CA ILE A 153 3.57 -14.05 7.35
C ILE A 153 3.90 -14.99 8.53
N ASP A 154 4.02 -16.30 8.31
CA ASP A 154 4.39 -17.25 9.37
C ASP A 154 5.84 -17.05 9.86
N ALA A 155 6.71 -16.50 9.01
CA ALA A 155 8.05 -16.07 9.38
C ALA A 155 8.09 -14.69 10.07
N GLY A 156 6.95 -14.02 10.25
CA GLY A 156 6.86 -12.69 10.84
C GLY A 156 7.32 -11.56 9.90
N ILE A 157 7.29 -11.78 8.58
CA ILE A 157 7.79 -10.87 7.55
C ILE A 157 6.61 -10.23 6.83
N PRO A 158 6.37 -8.91 6.99
CA PRO A 158 5.38 -8.19 6.21
C PRO A 158 5.79 -8.06 4.73
N VAL A 159 4.81 -8.02 3.82
CA VAL A 159 5.06 -7.86 2.38
C VAL A 159 4.57 -6.49 1.93
N ILE A 160 5.48 -5.60 1.54
CA ILE A 160 5.12 -4.28 0.99
C ILE A 160 4.76 -4.46 -0.49
N VAL A 161 3.57 -4.05 -0.91
CA VAL A 161 3.06 -4.22 -2.27
C VAL A 161 2.75 -2.87 -2.90
N ASP A 162 3.10 -2.70 -4.18
CA ASP A 162 2.61 -1.61 -5.03
C ASP A 162 1.60 -2.20 -6.02
N TRP A 163 0.46 -1.54 -6.19
CA TRP A 163 -0.55 -2.01 -7.12
C TRP A 163 -1.48 -0.89 -7.60
N MET A 164 -2.35 -1.22 -8.55
CA MET A 164 -3.17 -0.25 -9.29
C MET A 164 -4.24 0.48 -8.46
N ASP A 165 -4.39 0.17 -7.18
CA ASP A 165 -5.31 0.88 -6.29
C ASP A 165 -4.98 2.38 -6.27
N TRP A 166 -6.00 3.24 -6.28
CA TRP A 166 -5.88 4.70 -6.50
C TRP A 166 -5.07 5.14 -7.74
N GLY A 167 -4.81 4.24 -8.70
CA GLY A 167 -3.92 4.50 -9.84
C GLY A 167 -2.44 4.30 -9.55
N GLY A 168 -2.09 3.72 -8.40
CA GLY A 168 -0.74 3.44 -7.91
C GLY A 168 -0.69 3.69 -6.40
N HIS A 169 -0.55 2.64 -5.60
CA HIS A 169 -0.62 2.73 -4.14
C HIS A 169 0.22 1.66 -3.46
N TRP A 170 0.93 2.08 -2.42
CA TRP A 170 1.75 1.22 -1.58
C TRP A 170 1.01 0.85 -0.29
N GLN A 171 0.84 -0.44 -0.04
CA GLN A 171 0.29 -0.99 1.20
C GLN A 171 1.19 -2.09 1.74
N VAL A 172 0.93 -2.57 2.96
CA VAL A 172 1.65 -3.70 3.56
C VAL A 172 0.68 -4.85 3.77
N VAL A 173 0.90 -5.99 3.13
CA VAL A 173 0.21 -7.23 3.46
C VAL A 173 0.73 -7.70 4.81
N ILE A 174 -0.20 -7.83 5.76
CA ILE A 174 0.06 -8.28 7.13
C ILE A 174 -0.65 -9.60 7.43
N GLY A 175 -1.44 -10.10 6.50
CA GLY A 175 -2.11 -11.38 6.63
C GLY A 175 -2.97 -11.73 5.43
N PHE A 176 -3.51 -12.93 5.46
CA PHE A 176 -4.54 -13.39 4.54
C PHE A 176 -5.39 -14.46 5.24
N ASP A 177 -6.62 -14.67 4.76
CA ASP A 177 -7.52 -15.69 5.29
C ASP A 177 -8.11 -16.50 4.13
N THR A 178 -8.05 -17.82 4.26
CA THR A 178 -8.65 -18.78 3.33
C THR A 178 -10.16 -18.97 3.54
N CYS A 179 -10.73 -18.29 4.54
CA CYS A 179 -12.12 -18.37 4.95
C CYS A 179 -12.61 -19.82 5.24
N GLY A 180 -11.67 -20.75 5.44
CA GLY A 180 -11.92 -22.17 5.64
C GLY A 180 -12.36 -22.94 4.40
N THR A 181 -12.13 -22.43 3.18
CA THR A 181 -12.46 -23.14 1.93
C THR A 181 -11.20 -23.60 1.18
N GLU A 182 -11.37 -24.51 0.22
CA GLU A 182 -10.27 -24.99 -0.63
C GLU A 182 -9.98 -24.06 -1.82
N ASP A 183 -10.93 -23.19 -2.17
CA ASP A 183 -10.94 -22.41 -3.40
C ASP A 183 -10.67 -20.94 -3.09
N THR A 184 -9.90 -20.27 -3.95
CA THR A 184 -9.37 -18.91 -3.68
C THR A 184 -10.40 -17.78 -3.75
N ARG A 185 -11.63 -18.04 -4.24
CA ARG A 185 -12.59 -16.99 -4.59
C ARG A 185 -13.12 -16.19 -3.42
N ASP A 186 -13.17 -16.79 -2.23
CA ASP A 186 -13.58 -16.11 -1.00
C ASP A 186 -12.41 -15.76 -0.07
N ASP A 187 -11.19 -16.09 -0.47
CA ASP A 187 -9.98 -15.72 0.25
C ASP A 187 -9.79 -14.21 0.23
N VAL A 188 -9.20 -13.68 1.31
CA VAL A 188 -8.97 -12.24 1.47
C VAL A 188 -7.52 -11.95 1.83
N VAL A 189 -6.99 -10.84 1.31
CA VAL A 189 -5.74 -10.25 1.79
C VAL A 189 -6.05 -9.19 2.83
N ILE A 190 -5.27 -9.16 3.91
CA ILE A 190 -5.36 -8.20 5.01
C ILE A 190 -4.17 -7.26 4.90
N LEU A 191 -4.48 -5.98 4.72
CA LEU A 191 -3.53 -4.91 4.41
C LEU A 191 -3.48 -3.92 5.57
N ALA A 192 -2.29 -3.49 5.95
CA ALA A 192 -2.08 -2.22 6.63
C ALA A 192 -1.97 -1.12 5.57
N ASP A 193 -2.97 -0.25 5.52
CA ASP A 193 -3.11 0.81 4.51
C ASP A 193 -2.77 2.19 5.10
N PRO A 194 -1.71 2.85 4.60
CA PRO A 194 -1.37 4.20 5.05
C PRO A 194 -2.35 5.28 4.60
N TYR A 195 -3.28 4.98 3.67
CA TYR A 195 -4.30 5.91 3.16
C TYR A 195 -5.74 5.40 3.38
N ASP A 196 -5.95 4.70 4.49
CA ASP A 196 -7.28 4.23 4.90
C ASP A 196 -8.24 5.41 5.18
N THR A 197 -9.14 5.64 4.23
CA THR A 197 -10.09 6.77 4.26
C THR A 197 -11.49 6.40 3.79
N THR A 198 -11.76 5.13 3.46
CA THR A 198 -12.93 4.73 2.66
C THR A 198 -13.82 3.63 3.25
N ASP A 199 -13.63 3.24 4.50
CA ASP A 199 -14.36 2.12 5.13
C ASP A 199 -15.15 2.51 6.41
N ASP A 200 -15.42 3.81 6.59
CA ASP A 200 -16.02 4.40 7.81
C ASP A 200 -15.20 4.19 9.11
N SER A 201 -13.98 3.65 8.97
CA SER A 201 -12.90 3.63 9.94
C SER A 201 -11.73 4.46 9.39
N GLN A 202 -10.77 4.77 10.27
CA GLN A 202 -9.45 5.24 9.87
C GLN A 202 -8.46 4.59 10.83
N ASP A 203 -8.54 3.26 10.92
CA ASP A 203 -7.68 2.45 11.77
C ASP A 203 -6.50 1.87 10.99
N GLY A 204 -6.47 2.07 9.68
CA GLY A 204 -5.38 1.67 8.80
C GLY A 204 -5.42 0.20 8.43
N TYR A 205 -6.47 -0.55 8.75
CA TYR A 205 -6.62 -1.92 8.28
C TYR A 205 -7.61 -1.97 7.13
N TYR A 206 -7.26 -2.74 6.10
CA TYR A 206 -8.08 -2.89 4.93
C TYR A 206 -8.10 -4.35 4.48
N THR A 207 -9.24 -4.83 4.02
CA THR A 207 -9.38 -6.17 3.45
C THR A 207 -9.78 -6.07 2.00
N TYR A 208 -9.16 -6.90 1.16
CA TYR A 208 -9.52 -6.98 -0.25
C TYR A 208 -9.62 -8.45 -0.71
N PRO A 209 -10.51 -8.79 -1.66
CA PRO A 209 -10.58 -10.16 -2.18
C PRO A 209 -9.27 -10.57 -2.86
N LEU A 210 -8.73 -11.72 -2.46
CA LEU A 210 -7.38 -12.16 -2.85
C LEU A 210 -7.26 -12.35 -4.36
N GLU A 211 -8.20 -13.05 -5.02
CA GLU A 211 -8.12 -13.22 -6.48
C GLU A 211 -8.19 -11.89 -7.22
N ARG A 212 -9.03 -10.97 -6.74
CA ARG A 212 -9.14 -9.64 -7.37
C ARG A 212 -7.85 -8.88 -7.22
N PHE A 213 -7.23 -8.89 -6.04
CA PHE A 213 -5.92 -8.31 -5.83
C PHE A 213 -4.93 -8.93 -6.82
N PHE A 214 -4.81 -10.25 -6.83
CA PHE A 214 -3.87 -11.02 -7.65
C PHE A 214 -3.95 -10.67 -9.15
N TYR A 215 -5.16 -10.68 -9.72
CA TYR A 215 -5.34 -10.37 -11.15
C TYR A 215 -5.23 -8.89 -11.51
N MET A 216 -5.29 -8.01 -10.51
CA MET A 216 -5.13 -6.57 -10.67
C MET A 216 -3.73 -6.09 -10.26
N TRP A 217 -2.86 -6.99 -9.77
CA TRP A 217 -1.59 -6.63 -9.16
C TRP A 217 -0.53 -6.29 -10.20
N GLN A 218 -0.40 -4.98 -10.45
CA GLN A 218 0.63 -4.35 -11.28
C GLN A 218 0.77 -2.89 -10.85
N GLU A 219 1.90 -2.25 -11.15
CA GLU A 219 2.07 -0.82 -10.91
C GLU A 219 0.98 -0.02 -11.63
N GLY A 220 0.41 0.95 -10.92
CA GLY A 220 -0.60 1.82 -11.49
C GLY A 220 -0.01 2.89 -12.44
N PRO A 221 -0.88 3.59 -13.19
CA PRO A 221 -0.45 4.66 -14.11
C PRO A 221 0.35 5.80 -13.45
N CYS A 222 0.25 6.00 -12.14
CA CYS A 222 1.04 7.00 -11.40
C CYS A 222 2.56 6.75 -11.51
N ALA A 223 2.98 5.50 -11.72
CA ALA A 223 4.39 5.14 -11.94
C ALA A 223 4.94 5.77 -13.25
N GLN A 224 4.07 6.10 -14.21
CA GLN A 224 4.42 6.69 -15.51
C GLN A 224 5.48 5.86 -16.28
N LYS A 225 5.37 4.54 -16.19
CA LYS A 225 6.18 3.58 -16.95
C LYS A 225 5.45 3.18 -18.23
N ASP A 226 6.19 3.05 -19.32
CA ASP A 226 5.66 2.49 -20.58
C ASP A 226 5.34 0.99 -20.41
N ASP A 227 6.11 0.31 -19.55
CA ASP A 227 5.97 -1.10 -19.21
C ASP A 227 6.00 -1.24 -17.67
N PRO A 228 4.83 -1.19 -17.01
CA PRO A 228 4.74 -1.26 -15.55
C PRO A 228 5.08 -2.66 -15.03
N TYR A 229 5.64 -2.75 -13.83
CA TYR A 229 5.90 -4.04 -13.21
C TYR A 229 4.61 -4.78 -12.86
N ILE A 230 4.64 -6.09 -13.06
CA ILE A 230 3.58 -7.01 -12.69
C ILE A 230 3.96 -7.65 -11.35
N GLN A 231 3.00 -7.72 -10.44
CA GLN A 231 3.21 -8.25 -9.09
C GLN A 231 4.41 -7.68 -8.32
N PRO A 232 4.63 -6.34 -8.26
CA PRO A 232 5.79 -5.80 -7.56
C PRO A 232 5.61 -5.87 -6.03
N PHE A 233 6.64 -6.36 -5.34
CA PHE A 233 6.71 -6.32 -3.87
C PHE A 233 8.14 -6.08 -3.37
N VAL A 234 8.19 -5.70 -2.09
CA VAL A 234 9.41 -5.67 -1.29
C VAL A 234 9.13 -6.32 0.07
N CYS A 235 9.85 -7.39 0.39
CA CYS A 235 9.95 -7.92 1.75
C CYS A 235 11.29 -7.47 2.33
N ALA A 236 11.27 -6.80 3.48
CA ALA A 236 12.49 -6.36 4.15
C ALA A 236 12.46 -6.74 5.63
N TYR A 237 13.56 -7.30 6.11
CA TYR A 237 13.71 -7.75 7.51
C TYR A 237 15.17 -7.66 7.99
N PRO A 238 15.41 -7.55 9.31
CA PRO A 238 16.77 -7.49 9.85
C PRO A 238 17.61 -8.70 9.47
N ALA A 239 18.90 -8.49 9.19
CA ALA A 239 19.85 -9.61 9.05
C ALA A 239 20.03 -10.32 10.41
N ALA A 240 20.09 -11.65 10.37
CA ALA A 240 20.30 -12.50 11.55
C ALA A 240 21.68 -12.33 12.20
#